data_AF-A0A520CKX1-F1
#
_entry.id   AF-A0A520CKX1-F1
#
_cell.length_a   1.000
_cell.length_b   1.000
_cell.length_c   1.000
_cell.angle_alpha   90.00
_cell.angle_beta   90.00
_cell.angle_gamma   90.00
#
_symmetry.space_group_name_H-M   'P 1'
#
loop_
_entity.id
_entity.type
_entity.pdbx_description
1 polymer ?
#
loop_
_entity_poly.entity_id
_entity_poly.type
_entity_poly.pdbx_seq_one_letter_code
_entity_poly.pdbx_strand_id
1 'polypeptide(L)'
;MANSRNSGKRGDPGRAAGGFIALPWSVVDCPAYAALSHPARSLLLELARQFVRDNNGRLLASAAYLAKRGWTSSDVITRAKRDLVEAGFIHETVKGARPNKASWYAVTWRTLDRHSGYDEGAVATFVRAAYENASLRPSRGVEARSIAPSRGVAKPSPTPSHGAIRAISKHLSTPSHGDHLEKPSPATEPATATA
;
A
#
# COMPACT_ATOMS: atom_id res chain seq x y z
N MET A 1 50.05 -20.96 12.69
CA MET A 1 49.23 -19.76 12.94
C MET A 1 48.67 -19.26 11.62
N ALA A 2 47.35 -19.21 11.46
CA ALA A 2 46.70 -18.47 10.38
C ALA A 2 45.30 -18.04 10.86
N ASN A 3 45.12 -16.72 10.92
CA ASN A 3 43.99 -16.02 11.54
C ASN A 3 42.76 -16.06 10.61
N SER A 4 41.70 -16.75 11.00
CA SER A 4 40.39 -16.61 10.34
C SER A 4 39.72 -15.31 10.84
N ARG A 5 39.92 -14.21 10.10
CA ARG A 5 39.13 -12.99 10.29
C ARG A 5 37.72 -13.23 9.76
N ASN A 6 36.90 -13.93 10.56
CA ASN A 6 35.46 -13.95 10.38
C ASN A 6 34.95 -12.53 10.67
N SER A 7 34.75 -11.72 9.61
CA SER A 7 34.05 -10.45 9.72
C SER A 7 32.57 -10.73 9.93
N GLY A 8 32.24 -11.24 11.11
CA GLY A 8 30.86 -11.40 11.55
C GLY A 8 30.21 -10.03 11.46
N LYS A 9 29.32 -9.84 10.47
CA LYS A 9 28.42 -8.70 10.43
C LYS A 9 27.63 -8.77 11.74
N ARG A 10 28.05 -7.98 12.74
CA ARG A 10 27.27 -7.74 13.94
C ARG A 10 25.96 -7.13 13.46
N GLY A 11 24.92 -7.95 13.37
CA GLY A 11 23.57 -7.44 13.18
C GLY A 11 23.28 -6.46 14.31
N ASP A 12 22.52 -5.41 14.01
CA ASP A 12 22.05 -4.46 15.01
C ASP A 12 21.31 -5.24 16.13
N PRO A 13 21.85 -5.30 17.36
CA PRO A 13 21.26 -6.07 18.45
C PRO A 13 19.90 -5.50 18.88
N GLY A 14 19.59 -4.25 18.54
CA GLY A 14 18.29 -3.63 18.77
C GLY A 14 17.22 -4.03 17.74
N ARG A 15 17.61 -4.72 16.66
CA ARG A 15 16.70 -5.07 15.56
C ARG A 15 16.33 -6.55 15.60
N ALA A 16 15.04 -6.83 15.40
CA ALA A 16 14.58 -8.19 15.15
C ALA A 16 15.29 -8.82 13.93
N ALA A 17 15.68 -10.09 14.05
CA ALA A 17 16.35 -10.81 12.99
C ALA A 17 15.50 -10.91 11.72
N GLY A 18 16.14 -10.86 10.54
CA GLY A 18 15.50 -11.10 9.25
C GLY A 18 15.66 -9.98 8.20
N GLY A 19 14.87 -10.08 7.14
CA GLY A 19 14.83 -9.09 6.06
C GLY A 19 14.04 -7.83 6.44
N PHE A 20 14.07 -6.82 5.59
CA PHE A 20 13.25 -5.62 5.69
C PHE A 20 12.71 -5.26 4.31
N ILE A 21 11.61 -4.52 4.29
CA ILE A 21 11.08 -3.96 3.06
C ILE A 21 11.82 -2.66 2.79
N ALA A 22 12.56 -2.61 1.68
CA ALA A 22 13.26 -1.40 1.25
C ALA A 22 12.30 -0.51 0.43
N LEU A 23 11.50 0.30 1.14
CA LEU A 23 10.59 1.28 0.53
C LEU A 23 11.19 2.70 0.67
N PRO A 24 11.60 3.35 -0.43
CA PRO A 24 12.14 4.72 -0.38
C PRO A 24 11.10 5.73 0.11
N TRP A 25 11.55 6.78 0.82
CA TRP A 25 10.67 7.89 1.21
C TRP A 25 10.02 8.58 0.02
N SER A 26 10.71 8.69 -1.12
CA SER A 26 10.13 9.22 -2.37
C SER A 26 8.88 8.46 -2.83
N VAL A 27 8.76 7.17 -2.49
CA VAL A 27 7.57 6.36 -2.79
C VAL A 27 6.45 6.63 -1.80
N VAL A 28 6.77 6.77 -0.51
CA VAL A 28 5.77 6.92 0.57
C VAL A 28 5.23 8.35 0.63
N ASP A 29 6.08 9.34 0.38
CA ASP A 29 5.77 10.77 0.52
C ASP A 29 5.14 11.36 -0.75
N CYS A 30 5.02 10.58 -1.84
CA CYS A 30 4.43 11.09 -3.07
C CYS A 30 2.88 11.18 -2.98
N PRO A 31 2.26 12.16 -3.68
CA PRO A 31 0.80 12.33 -3.65
C PRO A 31 0.03 11.09 -4.11
N ALA A 32 0.59 10.34 -5.07
CA ALA A 32 -0.01 9.10 -5.57
C ALA A 32 -0.17 8.06 -4.45
N TYR A 33 0.79 7.95 -3.52
CA TYR A 33 0.72 7.02 -2.39
C TYR A 33 -0.36 7.46 -1.39
N ALA A 34 -0.43 8.76 -1.13
CA ALA A 34 -1.47 9.35 -0.29
C ALA A 34 -2.88 9.12 -0.85
N ALA A 35 -3.05 9.05 -2.17
CA ALA A 35 -4.32 8.75 -2.82
C ALA A 35 -4.71 7.25 -2.83
N LEU A 36 -3.77 6.33 -2.58
CA LEU A 36 -4.05 4.89 -2.61
C LEU A 36 -5.06 4.47 -1.54
N SER A 37 -5.91 3.51 -1.91
CA SER A 37 -6.78 2.81 -0.97
C SER A 37 -5.95 2.00 0.04
N HIS A 38 -6.47 1.81 1.25
CA HIS A 38 -5.81 1.00 2.29
C HIS A 38 -5.44 -0.42 1.82
N PRO A 39 -6.31 -1.18 1.12
CA PRO A 39 -5.90 -2.49 0.60
C PRO A 39 -4.82 -2.38 -0.48
N ALA A 40 -4.79 -1.33 -1.30
CA ALA A 40 -3.71 -1.11 -2.26
C ALA A 40 -2.36 -0.91 -1.55
N ARG A 41 -2.30 -0.07 -0.51
CA ARG A 41 -1.08 0.10 0.30
C ARG A 41 -0.63 -1.21 0.95
N SER A 42 -1.56 -1.99 1.52
CA SER A 42 -1.25 -3.31 2.09
C SER A 42 -0.72 -4.29 1.05
N LEU A 43 -1.32 -4.34 -0.15
CA LEU A 43 -0.85 -5.19 -1.24
C LEU A 43 0.54 -4.76 -1.73
N LEU A 44 0.81 -3.46 -1.74
CA LEU A 44 2.12 -2.93 -2.12
C LEU A 44 3.23 -3.43 -1.19
N LEU A 45 2.96 -3.47 0.12
CA LEU A 45 3.89 -4.02 1.10
C LEU A 45 4.11 -5.52 0.90
N GLU A 46 3.08 -6.29 0.55
CA GLU A 46 3.21 -7.72 0.24
C GLU A 46 4.04 -7.97 -1.03
N LEU A 47 3.93 -7.12 -2.05
CA LEU A 47 4.79 -7.19 -3.24
C LEU A 47 6.22 -6.74 -2.92
N ALA A 48 6.39 -5.65 -2.17
CA ALA A 48 7.70 -5.15 -1.78
C ALA A 48 8.45 -6.15 -0.88
N ARG A 49 7.73 -6.93 -0.07
CA ARG A 49 8.28 -8.05 0.72
C ARG A 49 8.80 -9.20 -0.15
N GLN A 50 8.19 -9.43 -1.31
CA GLN A 50 8.62 -10.49 -2.24
C GLN A 50 9.89 -10.12 -2.99
N PHE A 51 10.15 -8.82 -3.15
CA PHE A 51 11.32 -8.35 -3.87
C PHE A 51 12.60 -8.67 -3.08
N VAL A 52 13.41 -9.55 -3.64
CA VAL A 52 14.69 -10.00 -3.09
C VAL A 52 15.69 -10.08 -4.23
N ARG A 53 16.79 -9.33 -4.11
CA ARG A 53 17.92 -9.29 -5.04
C ARG A 53 17.50 -8.89 -6.45
N ASP A 54 17.16 -9.85 -7.30
CA ASP A 54 17.10 -9.77 -8.75
C ASP A 54 15.81 -10.37 -9.32
N ASN A 55 14.71 -10.37 -8.56
CA ASN A 55 13.42 -10.94 -8.97
C ASN A 55 12.34 -9.90 -9.31
N ASN A 56 12.70 -8.63 -9.53
CA ASN A 56 11.74 -7.61 -9.89
C ASN A 56 11.15 -7.91 -11.27
N GLY A 57 9.83 -8.03 -11.34
CA GLY A 57 9.12 -8.49 -12.54
C GLY A 57 8.69 -9.96 -12.50
N ARG A 58 8.93 -10.66 -11.39
CA ARG A 58 8.39 -12.00 -11.09
C ARG A 58 7.60 -12.03 -9.77
N LEU A 59 7.12 -10.88 -9.32
CA LEU A 59 6.35 -10.77 -8.08
C LEU A 59 4.92 -11.26 -8.31
N LEU A 60 4.36 -11.94 -7.32
CA LEU A 60 3.05 -12.59 -7.42
C LEU A 60 2.00 -11.84 -6.59
N ALA A 61 0.84 -11.59 -7.22
CA ALA A 61 -0.37 -11.10 -6.57
C ALA A 61 -1.57 -12.03 -6.80
N SER A 62 -1.31 -13.34 -6.93
CA SER A 62 -2.36 -14.34 -7.11
C SER A 62 -3.09 -14.62 -5.79
N ALA A 63 -4.38 -14.91 -5.87
CA ALA A 63 -5.17 -15.25 -4.68
C ALA A 63 -4.59 -16.45 -3.92
N ALA A 64 -4.12 -17.48 -4.63
CA ALA A 64 -3.49 -18.65 -4.01
C ALA A 64 -2.20 -18.31 -3.23
N TYR A 65 -1.40 -17.37 -3.72
CA TYR A 65 -0.22 -16.89 -3.00
C TYR A 65 -0.62 -16.06 -1.77
N LEU A 66 -1.52 -15.08 -1.97
CA LEU A 66 -1.91 -14.14 -0.93
C LEU A 66 -2.81 -14.77 0.16
N ALA A 67 -3.52 -15.87 -0.13
CA ALA A 67 -4.28 -16.62 0.86
C ALA A 67 -3.39 -17.11 2.02
N LYS A 68 -2.16 -17.54 1.72
CA LYS A 68 -1.15 -17.93 2.73
C LYS A 68 -0.68 -16.75 3.58
N ARG A 69 -1.00 -15.53 3.16
CA ARG A 69 -0.67 -14.25 3.81
C ARG A 69 -1.89 -13.63 4.48
N GLY A 70 -3.02 -14.35 4.55
CA GLY A 70 -4.25 -13.89 5.20
C GLY A 70 -5.23 -13.13 4.31
N TRP A 71 -4.99 -13.06 3.00
CA TRP A 71 -5.94 -12.44 2.08
C TRP A 71 -7.05 -13.41 1.69
N THR A 72 -8.29 -13.06 2.01
CA THR A 72 -9.45 -13.93 1.79
C THR A 72 -10.31 -13.52 0.60
N SER A 73 -10.30 -12.24 0.21
CA SER A 73 -11.17 -11.71 -0.85
C SER A 73 -10.42 -11.47 -2.16
N SER A 74 -10.76 -12.23 -3.19
CA SER A 74 -10.29 -12.05 -4.57
C SER A 74 -10.69 -10.68 -5.15
N ASP A 75 -11.85 -10.15 -4.78
CA ASP A 75 -12.32 -8.84 -5.23
C ASP A 75 -11.46 -7.71 -4.66
N VAL A 76 -11.09 -7.80 -3.39
CA VAL A 76 -10.20 -6.83 -2.74
C VAL A 76 -8.82 -6.87 -3.39
N ILE A 77 -8.27 -8.07 -3.65
CA ILE A 77 -7.01 -8.23 -4.39
C ILE A 77 -7.12 -7.57 -5.77
N THR A 78 -8.21 -7.81 -6.49
CA THR A 78 -8.41 -7.27 -7.85
C THR A 78 -8.49 -5.75 -7.86
N ARG A 79 -9.26 -5.15 -6.93
CA ARG A 79 -9.34 -3.69 -6.77
C ARG A 79 -7.99 -3.09 -6.38
N ALA A 80 -7.32 -3.67 -5.39
CA ALA A 80 -6.01 -3.21 -4.93
C ALA A 80 -4.96 -3.26 -6.05
N LYS A 81 -4.92 -4.34 -6.85
CA LYS A 81 -4.04 -4.43 -8.02
C LYS A 81 -4.32 -3.33 -9.04
N ARG A 82 -5.60 -3.10 -9.37
CA ARG A 82 -5.99 -2.05 -10.31
C ARG A 82 -5.53 -0.68 -9.84
N ASP A 83 -5.78 -0.36 -8.57
CA ASP A 83 -5.36 0.91 -7.96
C ASP A 83 -3.83 1.09 -8.04
N LEU A 84 -3.05 0.04 -7.75
CA LEU A 84 -1.58 0.10 -7.82
C LEU A 84 -1.02 0.23 -9.25
N VAL A 85 -1.64 -0.43 -10.23
CA VAL A 85 -1.26 -0.31 -11.64
C VAL A 85 -1.59 1.08 -12.17
N GLU A 86 -2.80 1.57 -11.88
CA GLU A 86 -3.26 2.89 -12.32
C GLU A 86 -2.44 4.02 -11.70
N ALA A 87 -2.09 3.90 -10.42
CA ALA A 87 -1.21 4.84 -9.73
C ALA A 87 0.28 4.65 -10.07
N GLY A 88 0.65 3.67 -10.91
CA GLY A 88 2.02 3.50 -11.39
C GLY A 88 3.02 2.96 -10.36
N PHE A 89 2.55 2.32 -9.27
CA PHE A 89 3.44 1.69 -8.29
C PHE A 89 3.91 0.30 -8.72
N ILE A 90 3.10 -0.39 -9.52
CA ILE A 90 3.42 -1.72 -10.05
C ILE A 90 3.16 -1.78 -11.56
N HIS A 91 3.91 -2.63 -12.25
CA HIS A 91 3.78 -2.89 -13.68
C HIS A 91 3.53 -4.37 -13.92
N GLU A 92 2.54 -4.74 -14.74
CA GLU A 92 2.30 -6.14 -15.11
C GLU A 92 3.30 -6.55 -16.19
N THR A 93 4.18 -7.49 -15.87
CA THR A 93 5.23 -7.98 -16.79
C THR A 93 4.78 -9.22 -17.56
N VAL A 94 3.85 -9.97 -16.98
CA VAL A 94 3.24 -11.16 -17.59
C VAL A 94 1.76 -11.15 -17.24
N LYS A 95 0.91 -11.29 -18.25
CA LYS A 95 -0.53 -11.46 -18.11
C LYS A 95 -0.84 -12.91 -17.79
N GLY A 96 -1.58 -13.12 -16.71
CA GLY A 96 -2.08 -14.42 -16.33
C GLY A 96 -3.05 -14.99 -17.37
N ALA A 97 -3.00 -16.30 -17.57
CA ALA A 97 -3.88 -17.04 -18.45
C ALA A 97 -4.34 -18.33 -17.75
N ARG A 98 -5.60 -18.71 -17.99
CA ARG A 98 -6.12 -19.99 -17.49
C ARG A 98 -5.48 -21.16 -18.27
N PRO A 99 -5.26 -22.33 -17.66
CA PRO A 99 -5.49 -22.65 -16.25
C PRO A 99 -4.32 -22.29 -15.31
N ASN A 100 -3.06 -22.29 -15.78
CA ASN A 100 -1.88 -22.35 -14.91
C ASN A 100 -0.84 -21.22 -15.11
N LYS A 101 -1.18 -20.11 -15.78
CA LYS A 101 -0.26 -18.96 -15.94
C LYS A 101 -0.66 -17.85 -14.97
N ALA A 102 0.15 -17.62 -13.94
CA ALA A 102 -0.04 -16.51 -13.01
C ALA A 102 0.48 -15.19 -13.60
N SER A 103 -0.18 -14.08 -13.30
CA SER A 103 0.36 -12.75 -13.62
C SER A 103 1.62 -12.48 -12.80
N TRP A 104 2.61 -11.84 -13.43
CA TRP A 104 3.80 -11.33 -12.77
C TRP A 104 3.79 -9.81 -12.75
N TYR A 105 4.36 -9.26 -11.69
CA TYR A 105 4.43 -7.83 -11.46
C TYR A 105 5.86 -7.39 -11.11
N ALA A 106 6.16 -6.13 -11.43
CA ALA A 106 7.35 -5.42 -11.00
C ALA A 106 6.96 -4.20 -10.17
N VAL A 107 7.75 -3.85 -9.16
CA VAL A 107 7.66 -2.53 -8.50
C VAL A 107 8.42 -1.49 -9.34
N THR A 108 7.87 -0.28 -9.44
CA THR A 108 8.39 0.74 -10.37
C THR A 108 9.49 1.63 -9.77
N TRP A 109 9.72 1.63 -8.44
CA TRP A 109 10.86 2.33 -7.83
C TRP A 109 12.20 1.57 -7.95
N ARG A 110 12.18 0.36 -8.51
CA ARG A 110 13.36 -0.44 -8.84
C ARG A 110 13.46 -0.60 -10.36
N THR A 111 14.65 -0.94 -10.84
CA THR A 111 14.83 -1.34 -12.24
C THR A 111 14.14 -2.67 -12.48
N LEU A 112 13.59 -2.87 -13.68
CA LEU A 112 13.08 -4.17 -14.08
C LEU A 112 14.27 -5.12 -14.31
N ASP A 113 14.24 -6.29 -13.68
CA ASP A 113 15.30 -7.28 -13.85
C ASP A 113 15.15 -8.00 -15.20
N ARG A 114 16.27 -8.44 -15.78
CA ARG A 114 16.23 -9.13 -17.08
C ARG A 114 15.91 -10.60 -16.87
N HIS A 115 14.70 -11.00 -17.22
CA HIS A 115 14.26 -12.37 -17.16
C HIS A 115 13.62 -12.84 -18.47
N SER A 116 13.76 -14.14 -18.75
CA SER A 116 12.98 -14.79 -19.80
C SER A 116 11.51 -14.95 -19.36
N GLY A 117 10.60 -14.94 -20.35
CA GLY A 117 9.18 -15.23 -20.17
C GLY A 117 8.28 -14.01 -19.91
N TYR A 118 8.80 -12.79 -20.03
CA TYR A 118 7.96 -11.60 -20.08
C TYR A 118 7.10 -11.59 -21.33
N ASP A 119 5.92 -10.98 -21.23
CA ASP A 119 5.08 -10.76 -22.39
C ASP A 119 5.74 -9.72 -23.32
N GLU A 120 5.45 -9.82 -24.61
CA GLU A 120 6.01 -8.91 -25.62
C GLU A 120 5.68 -7.45 -25.29
N GLY A 121 6.69 -6.58 -25.35
CA GLY A 121 6.55 -5.16 -25.03
C GLY A 121 6.50 -4.82 -23.53
N ALA A 122 6.42 -5.81 -22.62
CA ALA A 122 6.41 -5.54 -21.18
C ALA A 122 7.65 -4.76 -20.70
N VAL A 123 8.82 -5.08 -21.25
CA VAL A 123 10.08 -4.36 -20.97
C VAL A 123 10.07 -2.96 -21.56
N ALA A 124 9.53 -2.78 -22.77
CA ALA A 124 9.49 -1.49 -23.46
C ALA A 124 8.50 -0.52 -22.82
N THR A 125 7.43 -1.03 -22.23
CA THR A 125 6.38 -0.24 -21.57
C THR A 125 6.68 0.04 -20.10
N PHE A 126 7.68 -0.62 -19.52
CA PHE A 126 8.06 -0.40 -18.13
C PHE A 126 8.65 0.99 -17.95
N VAL A 127 8.05 1.79 -17.05
CA VAL A 127 8.54 3.11 -16.68
C VAL A 127 8.96 3.10 -15.21
N ARG A 128 10.23 3.41 -14.94
CA ARG A 128 10.74 3.58 -13.58
C ARG A 128 10.13 4.85 -12.97
N ALA A 129 9.75 4.77 -11.69
CA ALA A 129 9.11 5.83 -10.93
C ALA A 129 7.80 6.34 -11.56
N ALA A 130 7.04 5.47 -12.21
CA ALA A 130 5.78 5.85 -12.88
C ALA A 130 4.76 6.55 -11.97
N TYR A 131 4.81 6.31 -10.65
CA TYR A 131 3.98 6.99 -9.65
C TYR A 131 4.24 8.51 -9.53
N GLU A 132 5.39 9.01 -9.98
CA GLU A 132 5.67 10.46 -10.00
C GLU A 132 4.79 11.17 -11.03
N ASN A 133 4.50 10.50 -12.15
CA ASN A 133 3.65 11.02 -13.23
C ASN A 133 2.15 10.94 -12.89
N ALA A 134 1.76 10.12 -11.91
CA ALA A 134 0.37 9.91 -11.55
C ALA A 134 -0.30 11.15 -10.94
N SER A 135 0.48 12.10 -10.39
CA SER A 135 -0.03 13.40 -9.92
C SER A 135 -0.70 14.23 -11.02
N LEU A 136 -0.41 13.95 -12.30
CA LEU A 136 -1.04 14.61 -13.45
C LEU A 136 -2.40 14.00 -13.84
N ARG A 137 -2.80 12.88 -13.21
CA ARG A 137 -4.09 12.23 -13.46
C ARG A 137 -5.01 12.53 -12.28
N PRO A 138 -6.01 13.39 -12.42
CA PRO A 138 -6.93 13.69 -11.33
C PRO A 138 -7.64 12.40 -10.90
N SER A 139 -7.20 11.83 -9.79
CA SER A 139 -7.88 10.73 -9.13
C SER A 139 -9.16 11.29 -8.52
N ARG A 140 -10.30 10.97 -9.14
CA ARG A 140 -11.66 11.16 -8.60
C ARG A 140 -12.26 12.57 -8.77
N GLY A 141 -12.53 12.93 -10.02
CA GLY A 141 -13.64 13.81 -10.40
C GLY A 141 -14.90 13.01 -10.74
N VAL A 142 -15.42 12.24 -9.78
CA VAL A 142 -16.85 11.87 -9.79
C VAL A 142 -17.39 12.43 -8.50
N GLU A 143 -17.70 13.72 -8.53
CA GLU A 143 -18.87 14.19 -7.81
C GLU A 143 -19.99 13.25 -8.24
N ALA A 144 -20.46 12.40 -7.32
CA ALA A 144 -21.67 11.66 -7.58
C ALA A 144 -22.71 12.71 -7.93
N ARG A 145 -23.16 12.77 -9.19
CA ARG A 145 -24.32 13.58 -9.52
C ARG A 145 -25.40 13.12 -8.57
N SER A 146 -25.77 13.99 -7.62
CA SER A 146 -26.96 13.80 -6.83
C SER A 146 -28.12 13.89 -7.83
N ILE A 147 -28.60 12.73 -8.30
CA ILE A 147 -29.84 12.61 -9.08
C ILE A 147 -31.02 12.58 -8.10
N ALA A 148 -30.93 13.31 -6.99
CA ALA A 148 -32.06 13.52 -6.10
C ALA A 148 -32.62 14.92 -6.42
N PRO A 149 -33.82 15.03 -7.00
CA PRO A 149 -34.47 16.32 -7.11
C PRO A 149 -34.72 16.84 -5.69
N SER A 150 -34.23 18.05 -5.42
CA SER A 150 -34.63 18.81 -4.26
C SER A 150 -36.10 19.19 -4.41
N ARG A 151 -36.93 18.82 -3.42
CA ARG A 151 -38.22 19.44 -2.99
C ARG A 151 -39.43 18.49 -2.98
N GLY A 152 -40.11 18.42 -1.82
CA GLY A 152 -41.47 17.90 -1.69
C GLY A 152 -41.88 17.53 -0.25
N VAL A 153 -42.50 18.47 0.47
CA VAL A 153 -43.04 18.32 1.83
C VAL A 153 -44.27 17.39 1.88
N ALA A 154 -44.34 16.47 2.84
CA ALA A 154 -45.60 15.97 3.42
C ALA A 154 -45.42 15.50 4.87
N LYS A 155 -46.42 15.83 5.72
CA LYS A 155 -46.50 15.78 7.19
C LYS A 155 -46.44 14.36 7.82
N PRO A 156 -46.15 14.25 9.15
CA PRO A 156 -46.07 12.98 9.88
C PRO A 156 -47.39 12.56 10.55
N SER A 157 -47.52 11.26 10.84
CA SER A 157 -48.13 10.58 12.02
C SER A 157 -48.95 9.34 11.63
N PRO A 158 -49.37 8.46 12.57
CA PRO A 158 -48.86 8.19 13.92
C PRO A 158 -48.42 6.72 14.11
N THR A 159 -47.60 6.50 15.13
CA THR A 159 -47.15 5.19 15.64
C THR A 159 -48.33 4.30 16.11
N PRO A 160 -48.22 2.97 16.03
CA PRO A 160 -48.82 2.08 17.01
C PRO A 160 -47.78 1.51 17.99
N SER A 161 -48.25 1.36 19.22
CA SER A 161 -47.57 0.93 20.43
C SER A 161 -47.02 -0.50 20.38
N HIS A 162 -45.85 -0.68 21.02
CA HIS A 162 -45.26 -1.92 21.53
C HIS A 162 -44.52 -2.86 20.55
N GLY A 163 -43.21 -3.02 20.79
CA GLY A 163 -42.48 -4.24 20.47
C GLY A 163 -40.96 -4.08 20.30
N ALA A 164 -40.19 -4.72 21.18
CA ALA A 164 -38.73 -5.03 21.11
C ALA A 164 -37.68 -4.00 21.62
N ILE A 165 -37.50 -4.03 22.96
CA ILE A 165 -36.28 -4.00 23.80
C ILE A 165 -35.09 -3.09 23.41
N ARG A 166 -34.82 -2.12 24.31
CA ARG A 166 -33.60 -1.30 24.37
C ARG A 166 -32.37 -2.15 24.73
N ALA A 167 -31.30 -2.05 23.93
CA ALA A 167 -29.94 -2.26 24.44
C ALA A 167 -29.44 -0.93 25.02
N ILE A 168 -29.31 -0.85 26.34
CA ILE A 168 -28.60 0.24 27.00
C ILE A 168 -27.10 -0.06 26.87
N SER A 169 -26.45 0.46 25.83
CA SER A 169 -24.99 0.53 25.82
C SER A 169 -24.55 1.79 26.57
N LYS A 170 -24.50 1.69 27.89
CA LYS A 170 -23.77 2.63 28.74
C LYS A 170 -22.30 2.24 28.70
N HIS A 171 -21.54 2.85 27.79
CA HIS A 171 -20.55 3.89 28.11
C HIS A 171 -19.66 4.10 26.89
N LEU A 172 -19.85 5.25 26.26
CA LEU A 172 -18.78 5.96 25.57
C LEU A 172 -17.61 6.07 26.57
N SER A 173 -16.50 5.43 26.25
CA SER A 173 -15.18 5.91 26.66
C SER A 173 -14.53 6.47 25.41
N THR A 174 -15.03 7.62 24.96
CA THR A 174 -14.28 8.46 24.03
C THR A 174 -13.16 9.08 24.87
N PRO A 175 -11.87 8.82 24.61
CA PRO A 175 -10.82 9.60 25.24
C PRO A 175 -11.01 11.05 24.80
N SER A 176 -11.40 11.90 25.75
CA SER A 176 -11.29 13.34 25.59
C SER A 176 -9.82 13.68 25.69
N HIS A 177 -9.13 13.81 24.54
CA HIS A 177 -8.07 14.81 24.29
C HIS A 177 -7.22 14.44 23.07
N GLY A 178 -7.11 15.41 22.16
CA GLY A 178 -5.90 15.79 21.42
C GLY A 178 -5.28 14.77 20.46
N ASP A 179 -5.23 15.12 19.17
CA ASP A 179 -4.17 14.60 18.31
C ASP A 179 -2.82 14.94 18.97
N HIS A 180 -2.06 13.91 19.36
CA HIS A 180 -0.71 14.10 19.89
C HIS A 180 0.21 14.56 18.75
N LEU A 181 0.25 15.88 18.52
CA LEU A 181 1.18 16.55 17.60
C LEU A 181 2.48 16.97 18.29
N GLU A 182 2.92 16.25 19.33
CA GLU A 182 4.30 16.35 19.78
C GLU A 182 5.20 15.82 18.65
N LYS A 183 5.66 16.73 17.78
CA LYS A 183 6.79 16.46 16.89
C LYS A 183 8.03 16.47 17.79
N PRO A 184 8.76 15.36 17.97
CA PRO A 184 10.05 15.44 18.64
C PRO A 184 10.94 16.41 17.84
N SER A 185 11.25 17.57 18.45
CA SER A 185 12.01 18.66 17.83
C SER A 185 13.44 18.24 17.47
N PRO A 186 14.06 18.92 16.48
CA PRO A 186 15.40 18.60 16.00
C PRO A 186 16.45 18.82 17.09
N ALA A 187 17.48 17.98 17.06
CA ALA A 187 18.60 17.99 17.98
C ALA A 187 19.26 19.37 18.07
N THR A 188 19.50 19.82 19.31
CA THR A 188 20.32 20.98 19.65
C THR A 188 21.69 20.85 18.99
N GLU A 189 22.05 21.79 18.12
CA GLU A 189 23.43 21.95 17.64
C GLU A 189 24.35 22.23 18.84
N PRO A 190 25.52 21.56 18.96
CA PRO A 190 26.50 21.94 19.95
C PRO A 190 27.10 23.30 19.56
N ALA A 191 26.87 24.29 20.41
CA ALA A 191 27.46 25.60 20.33
C ALA A 191 29.00 25.51 20.30
N THR A 192 29.57 26.15 19.29
CA THR A 192 30.97 26.53 19.19
C THR A 192 31.41 27.23 20.47
N ALA A 193 32.45 26.72 21.13
CA ALA A 193 33.22 27.48 22.11
C ALA A 193 34.70 27.44 21.69
N THR A 194 35.11 28.55 21.09
CA THR A 194 36.51 28.92 20.87
C THR A 194 37.09 29.44 22.18
N ALA A 195 38.18 28.84 22.65
CA ALA A 195 39.33 29.48 23.30
C ALA A 195 40.44 28.44 23.46
#